data_AF-A0A7K9YIH7-F1
#
_entry.id   AF-A0A7K9YIH7-F1
#
_cell.length_a   1.000
_cell.length_b   1.000
_cell.length_c   1.000
_cell.angle_alpha   90.00
_cell.angle_beta   90.00
_cell.angle_gamma   90.00
#
_symmetry.space_group_name_H-M   'P 1'
#
loop_
_entity.id
_entity.type
_entity.pdbx_description
1 polymer ?
#
loop_
_entity_poly.entity_id
_entity_poly.type
_entity_poly.pdbx_seq_one_letter_code
_entity_poly.pdbx_strand_id
1 'polypeptide(L)'
;MEISTLAAYHCLLLAWYFFVLYSLTHLRTEERPSEVFLYGGQWKYLTVLNLFLQAVFYGVSFLADVLRLIKELRCAKCVISSRDLLFSVLAFPVSTFVSISFWILYTYNRELVYPRSLDGVIPSWLNHTM
;
A
#
# COMPACT_ATOMS: atom_id res chain seq x y z
N MET A 1 -19.61 13.81 7.72
CA MET A 1 -19.63 12.83 6.62
C MET A 1 -20.50 11.67 7.07
N GLU A 2 -21.49 11.26 6.27
CA GLU A 2 -22.32 10.10 6.61
C GLU A 2 -21.46 8.83 6.65
N ILE A 3 -21.77 7.88 7.55
CA ILE A 3 -20.97 6.64 7.70
C ILE A 3 -20.91 5.87 6.37
N SER A 4 -22.00 5.92 5.58
CA SER A 4 -22.08 5.30 4.26
C SER A 4 -21.07 5.89 3.25
N THR A 5 -20.83 7.21 3.28
CA THR A 5 -19.85 7.84 2.39
C THR A 5 -18.41 7.54 2.81
N LEU A 6 -18.16 7.42 4.12
CA LEU A 6 -16.86 6.95 4.64
C LEU A 6 -16.58 5.50 4.25
N ALA A 7 -17.57 4.61 4.37
CA ALA A 7 -17.44 3.22 3.96
C ALA A 7 -17.14 3.09 2.46
N ALA A 8 -17.83 3.87 1.62
CA ALA A 8 -17.58 3.89 0.18
C ALA A 8 -16.15 4.37 -0.13
N TYR A 9 -15.67 5.41 0.55
CA TYR A 9 -14.30 5.90 0.41
C TYR A 9 -13.25 4.85 0.77
N HIS A 10 -13.37 4.20 1.93
CA HIS A 10 -12.43 3.14 2.32
C HIS A 10 -12.52 1.92 1.40
N CYS A 11 -13.70 1.59 0.87
CA CYS A 11 -13.87 0.52 -0.12
C CYS A 11 -13.13 0.84 -1.43
N LEU A 12 -13.26 2.07 -1.94
CA LEU A 12 -12.56 2.53 -3.14
C LEU A 12 -11.05 2.50 -2.96
N LEU A 13 -10.55 2.97 -1.81
CA LEU A 13 -9.12 2.91 -1.50
C LEU A 13 -8.62 1.47 -1.37
N LEU A 14 -9.37 0.61 -0.71
CA LEU A 14 -9.03 -0.80 -0.61
C LEU A 14 -8.93 -1.45 -2.01
N ALA A 15 -9.92 -1.19 -2.88
CA ALA A 15 -9.92 -1.66 -4.25
C ALA A 15 -8.71 -1.12 -5.04
N TRP A 16 -8.35 0.14 -4.84
CA TRP A 16 -7.16 0.75 -5.43
C TRP A 16 -5.88 0.03 -5.01
N TYR A 17 -5.65 -0.21 -3.71
CA TYR A 17 -4.46 -0.92 -3.25
C TYR A 17 -4.41 -2.37 -3.75
N PHE A 18 -5.55 -3.06 -3.83
CA PHE A 18 -5.61 -4.38 -4.46
C PHE A 18 -5.27 -4.34 -5.95
N PHE A 19 -5.76 -3.33 -6.68
CA PHE A 19 -5.45 -3.14 -8.10
C PHE A 19 -3.95 -2.88 -8.33
N VAL A 20 -3.33 -2.05 -7.49
CA VAL A 20 -1.88 -1.77 -7.54
C VAL A 20 -1.06 -3.04 -7.26
N LEU A 21 -1.42 -3.79 -6.19
CA LEU A 21 -0.77 -5.07 -5.87
C LEU A 21 -0.93 -6.09 -6.99
N TYR A 22 -2.13 -6.21 -7.56
CA TYR A 22 -2.40 -7.08 -8.69
C TYR A 22 -1.53 -6.71 -9.90
N SER A 23 -1.50 -5.43 -10.27
CA SER A 23 -0.69 -4.92 -11.39
C SER A 23 0.81 -5.24 -11.19
N LEU A 24 1.31 -5.07 -9.96
CA LEU A 24 2.69 -5.39 -9.61
C LEU A 24 3.00 -6.89 -9.71
N THR A 25 2.05 -7.77 -9.35
CA THR A 25 2.22 -9.22 -9.53
C THR A 25 2.11 -9.67 -10.98
N HIS A 26 1.28 -8.98 -11.79
CA HIS A 26 1.07 -9.30 -13.19
C HIS A 26 2.31 -8.96 -14.04
N LEU A 27 2.85 -7.74 -13.90
CA LEU A 27 4.08 -7.29 -14.58
C LEU A 27 5.27 -8.23 -14.32
N ARG A 28 5.36 -8.75 -13.10
CA ARG A 28 6.44 -9.67 -12.70
C ARG A 28 6.34 -11.05 -13.37
N THR A 29 5.15 -11.45 -13.80
CA THR A 29 4.96 -12.75 -14.46
C THR A 29 5.53 -12.72 -15.88
N GLU A 30 5.44 -11.59 -16.56
CA GLU A 30 5.91 -11.40 -17.94
C GLU A 30 7.42 -11.13 -18.02
N GLU A 31 7.97 -10.33 -17.10
CA GLU A 31 9.35 -9.84 -17.20
C GLU A 31 10.22 -10.24 -16.00
N ARG A 32 10.78 -11.47 -16.02
CA ARG A 32 11.78 -11.90 -15.04
C ARG A 32 13.21 -11.63 -15.54
N PRO A 33 13.85 -10.48 -15.26
CA PRO A 33 15.29 -10.42 -15.31
C PRO A 33 15.84 -11.24 -14.13
N SER A 34 16.46 -12.37 -14.46
CA SER A 34 16.92 -13.42 -13.53
C SER A 34 17.94 -12.95 -12.48
N GLU A 35 18.53 -11.76 -12.63
CA GLU A 35 19.63 -11.29 -11.77
C GLU A 35 19.21 -10.28 -10.69
N VAL A 36 18.10 -9.55 -10.84
CA VAL A 36 17.73 -8.46 -9.90
C VAL A 36 17.01 -8.98 -8.63
N PHE A 37 16.42 -10.19 -8.69
CA PHE A 37 15.55 -10.73 -7.63
C PHE A 37 16.12 -11.94 -6.86
N LEU A 38 17.44 -12.20 -6.96
CA LEU A 38 18.10 -13.39 -6.41
C LEU A 38 18.00 -13.58 -4.88
N TYR A 39 17.71 -12.53 -4.10
CA TYR A 39 17.57 -12.64 -2.64
C TYR A 39 16.36 -11.86 -2.09
N GLY A 40 15.43 -12.56 -1.43
CA GLY A 40 14.26 -12.00 -0.75
C GLY A 40 13.08 -11.56 -1.64
N GLY A 41 13.25 -11.56 -2.96
CA GLY A 41 12.20 -11.18 -3.92
C GLY A 41 11.61 -9.79 -3.63
N GLN A 42 10.29 -9.64 -3.84
CA GLN A 42 9.58 -8.38 -3.62
C GLN A 42 9.43 -8.00 -2.14
N TRP A 43 9.45 -8.99 -1.25
CA TRP A 43 9.29 -8.79 0.20
C TRP A 43 10.49 -8.10 0.85
N LYS A 44 11.61 -7.99 0.12
CA LYS A 44 12.76 -7.16 0.49
C LYS A 44 12.44 -5.66 0.44
N TYR A 45 11.54 -5.23 -0.45
CA TYR A 45 11.30 -3.82 -0.70
C TYR A 45 10.27 -3.26 0.26
N LEU A 46 10.68 -2.24 1.02
CA LEU A 46 9.80 -1.58 1.97
C LEU A 46 8.61 -0.90 1.28
N THR A 47 8.74 -0.45 0.04
CA THR A 47 7.63 0.07 -0.79
C THR A 47 6.55 -0.98 -1.01
N VAL A 48 6.93 -2.23 -1.32
CA VAL A 48 5.99 -3.34 -1.49
C VAL A 48 5.34 -3.70 -0.15
N LEU A 49 6.13 -3.79 0.92
CA LEU A 49 5.59 -4.02 2.26
C LEU A 49 4.60 -2.91 2.69
N ASN A 50 4.89 -1.67 2.32
CA ASN A 50 4.03 -0.52 2.57
C ASN A 50 2.69 -0.63 1.83
N LEU A 51 2.69 -1.07 0.56
CA LEU A 51 1.46 -1.32 -0.19
C LEU A 51 0.57 -2.39 0.48
N PHE A 52 1.18 -3.50 0.92
CA PHE A 52 0.45 -4.53 1.66
C PHE A 52 -0.10 -4.00 2.99
N LEU A 53 0.70 -3.22 3.72
CA LEU A 53 0.29 -2.59 4.97
C LEU A 53 -0.90 -1.63 4.76
N GLN A 54 -0.87 -0.82 3.70
CA GLN A 54 -1.97 0.07 3.35
C GLN A 54 -3.24 -0.70 2.94
N ALA A 55 -3.12 -1.77 2.16
CA ALA A 55 -4.26 -2.65 1.85
C ALA A 55 -4.90 -3.23 3.13
N VAL A 56 -4.09 -3.70 4.08
CA VAL A 56 -4.59 -4.19 5.38
C VAL A 56 -5.25 -3.06 6.16
N PHE A 57 -4.64 -1.87 6.23
CA PHE A 57 -5.17 -0.72 6.94
C PHE A 57 -6.55 -0.28 6.41
N TYR A 58 -6.70 -0.15 5.09
CA TYR A 58 -7.99 0.19 4.49
C TYR A 58 -9.01 -0.95 4.58
N GLY A 59 -8.56 -2.21 4.61
CA GLY A 59 -9.41 -3.36 4.89
C GLY A 59 -10.01 -3.32 6.30
N VAL A 60 -9.18 -3.05 7.31
CA VAL A 60 -9.62 -2.89 8.71
C VAL A 60 -10.53 -1.66 8.85
N SER A 61 -10.21 -0.56 8.15
CA SER A 61 -11.01 0.67 8.16
C SER A 61 -12.40 0.45 7.55
N PHE A 62 -12.47 -0.23 6.40
CA PHE A 62 -13.73 -0.60 5.77
C PHE A 62 -14.56 -1.56 6.65
N LEU A 63 -13.91 -2.55 7.27
CA LEU A 63 -14.57 -3.47 8.20
C LEU A 63 -15.16 -2.71 9.41
N ALA A 64 -14.43 -1.73 9.96
CA ALA A 64 -14.93 -0.90 11.05
C ALA A 64 -16.21 -0.15 10.64
N ASP A 65 -16.26 0.39 9.43
CA ASP A 65 -17.44 1.11 8.93
C ASP A 65 -18.62 0.19 8.67
N VAL A 66 -18.39 -0.98 8.07
CA VAL A 66 -19.44 -2.00 7.87
C VAL A 66 -20.03 -2.43 9.21
N LEU A 67 -19.20 -2.70 10.22
CA LEU A 67 -19.65 -3.05 11.57
C LEU A 67 -20.50 -1.94 12.21
N ARG A 68 -20.18 -0.66 11.94
CA ARG A 68 -21.00 0.47 12.38
C ARG A 68 -22.33 0.55 11.63
N LEU A 69 -22.34 0.27 10.32
CA LEU A 69 -23.56 0.27 9.49
C LEU A 69 -24.55 -0.81 9.92
N ILE A 70 -24.07 -2.00 10.26
CA ILE A 70 -24.92 -3.09 10.79
C ILE A 70 -25.27 -2.93 12.29
N LYS A 71 -24.85 -1.82 12.91
CA LYS A 71 -25.08 -1.50 14.33
C LYS A 71 -24.42 -2.45 15.34
N GLU A 72 -23.39 -3.19 14.93
CA GLU A 72 -22.59 -4.09 15.78
C GLU A 72 -21.53 -3.30 16.58
N LEU A 73 -22.00 -2.54 17.56
CA LEU A 73 -21.20 -1.52 18.25
C LEU A 73 -20.03 -2.09 19.07
N ARG A 74 -20.15 -3.32 19.59
CA ARG A 74 -19.10 -3.97 20.39
C ARG A 74 -17.90 -4.35 19.53
N CYS A 75 -18.14 -5.03 18.42
CA CYS A 75 -17.11 -5.41 17.45
C CYS A 75 -16.49 -4.17 16.80
N ALA A 76 -17.32 -3.18 16.43
CA ALA A 76 -16.85 -1.92 15.85
C ALA A 76 -15.81 -1.21 16.74
N LYS A 77 -16.04 -1.14 18.06
CA LYS A 77 -15.07 -0.52 19.00
C LYS A 77 -13.71 -1.24 18.99
N CYS A 78 -13.71 -2.57 18.97
CA CYS A 78 -12.47 -3.36 18.92
C CYS A 78 -11.71 -3.12 17.61
N VAL A 79 -12.41 -3.15 16.47
CA VAL A 79 -11.80 -2.93 15.14
C VAL A 79 -11.33 -1.48 14.96
N ILE A 80 -12.03 -0.50 15.52
CA ILE A 80 -11.57 0.90 15.52
C ILE A 80 -10.28 1.04 16.34
N SER A 81 -10.21 0.41 17.52
CA SER A 81 -8.99 0.43 18.35
C SER A 81 -7.81 -0.22 17.63
N SER A 82 -8.03 -1.36 16.97
CA SER A 82 -6.96 -2.01 16.19
C SER A 82 -6.54 -1.18 14.96
N ARG A 83 -7.50 -0.54 14.28
CA ARG A 83 -7.23 0.41 13.19
C ARG A 83 -6.36 1.57 13.66
N ASP A 84 -6.69 2.18 14.79
CA ASP A 84 -5.98 3.36 15.30
C ASP A 84 -4.55 3.00 15.74
N LEU A 85 -4.37 1.81 16.34
CA LEU A 85 -3.03 1.27 16.64
C LEU A 85 -2.24 0.98 15.35
N LEU A 86 -2.86 0.30 14.39
CA LEU A 86 -2.25 -0.01 13.09
C LEU A 86 -1.81 1.26 12.36
N PHE A 87 -2.64 2.30 12.39
CA PHE A 87 -2.32 3.60 11.80
C PHE A 87 -1.12 4.24 12.49
N SER A 88 -1.21 4.42 13.82
CA SER A 88 -0.24 5.19 14.60
C SER A 88 1.14 4.51 14.63
N VAL A 89 1.17 3.19 14.78
CA VAL A 89 2.42 2.43 14.97
C VAL A 89 3.07 2.04 13.65
N LEU A 90 2.28 1.76 12.61
CA LEU A 90 2.79 1.17 11.38
C LEU A 90 2.47 2.01 10.14
N ALA A 91 1.19 2.17 9.78
CA ALA A 91 0.83 2.72 8.47
C ALA A 91 1.33 4.15 8.28
N PHE A 92 1.13 5.02 9.28
CA PHE A 92 1.60 6.41 9.23
C PHE A 92 3.13 6.53 9.18
N PRO A 93 3.91 5.98 10.13
CA PRO A 93 5.37 6.16 10.13
C PRO A 93 6.04 5.48 8.94
N VAL A 94 5.63 4.27 8.56
CA VAL A 94 6.23 3.55 7.43
C VAL A 94 5.94 4.25 6.11
N SER A 95 4.69 4.67 5.86
CA SER A 95 4.38 5.40 4.63
C SER A 95 5.05 6.76 4.55
N THR A 96 5.15 7.46 5.68
CA THR A 96 5.87 8.75 5.74
C THR A 96 7.34 8.56 5.42
N PHE A 97 7.99 7.56 6.03
CA PHE A 97 9.38 7.23 5.75
C PHE A 97 9.59 6.84 4.29
N VAL A 98 8.81 5.89 3.77
CA VAL A 98 8.92 5.44 2.37
C VAL A 98 8.73 6.61 1.41
N SER A 99 7.70 7.43 1.59
CA SER A 99 7.42 8.57 0.71
C SER A 99 8.56 9.59 0.73
N ILE A 100 9.00 10.00 1.92
CA ILE A 100 10.07 11.00 2.07
C ILE A 100 11.38 10.46 1.49
N SER A 101 11.78 9.23 1.84
CA SER A 101 13.00 8.61 1.33
C SER A 101 12.96 8.45 -0.19
N PHE A 102 11.83 8.00 -0.74
CA PHE A 102 11.67 7.87 -2.19
C PHE A 102 11.86 9.21 -2.89
N TRP A 103 11.11 10.25 -2.50
CA TRP A 103 11.19 11.53 -3.20
C TRP A 103 12.53 12.24 -3.04
N ILE A 104 13.15 12.17 -1.85
CA ILE A 104 14.49 12.73 -1.63
C ILE A 104 15.51 12.04 -2.54
N LEU A 105 15.55 10.70 -2.54
CA LEU A 105 16.51 9.96 -3.35
C LEU A 105 16.22 10.12 -4.85
N TYR A 106 14.95 10.08 -5.25
CA TYR A 106 14.53 10.20 -6.63
C TYR A 106 14.91 11.56 -7.22
N THR A 107 14.73 12.65 -6.47
CA THR A 107 15.09 14.01 -6.91
C THR A 107 16.59 14.28 -6.83
N TYR A 108 17.30 13.69 -5.88
CA TYR A 108 18.76 13.82 -5.76
C TYR A 108 19.49 13.03 -6.86
N ASN A 109 19.25 11.72 -6.91
CA ASN A 109 19.71 10.84 -7.99
C ASN A 109 18.80 9.62 -8.08
N ARG A 110 17.91 9.67 -9.08
CA ARG A 110 16.97 8.61 -9.41
C ARG A 110 17.60 7.21 -9.52
N GLU A 111 18.83 7.09 -9.98
CA GLU A 111 19.48 5.77 -10.14
C GLU A 111 19.67 5.00 -8.83
N LEU A 112 19.58 5.68 -7.68
CA LEU A 112 19.68 5.07 -6.35
C LEU A 112 18.44 4.25 -5.96
N VAL A 113 17.26 4.62 -6.46
CA VAL A 113 15.98 3.99 -6.09
C VAL A 113 15.25 3.38 -7.28
N TYR A 114 15.46 3.93 -8.48
CA TYR A 114 14.76 3.54 -9.70
C TYR A 114 15.65 3.70 -10.94
N PRO A 115 16.63 2.79 -11.15
CA PRO A 115 17.55 2.84 -12.30
C PRO A 115 16.82 2.71 -13.63
N ARG A 116 17.37 3.31 -14.69
CA ARG A 116 16.75 3.37 -16.04
C ARG A 116 16.44 2.02 -16.66
N SER A 117 17.13 0.96 -16.24
CA SER A 117 16.81 -0.41 -16.67
C SER A 117 15.42 -0.87 -16.24
N LEU A 118 14.84 -0.28 -15.19
CA LEU A 118 13.49 -0.58 -14.74
C LEU A 118 12.40 0.13 -15.54
N ASP A 119 12.74 1.14 -16.35
CA ASP A 119 11.75 1.91 -17.11
C ASP A 119 11.01 1.07 -18.16
N GLY A 120 11.65 0.01 -18.64
CA GLY A 120 11.04 -0.98 -19.52
C GLY A 120 10.14 -1.99 -18.79
N VAL A 121 10.29 -2.13 -17.47
CA VAL A 121 9.67 -3.21 -16.67
C VAL A 121 8.52 -2.70 -15.82
N ILE A 122 8.72 -1.58 -15.13
CA ILE A 122 7.73 -0.99 -14.22
C ILE A 122 7.20 0.29 -14.87
N PRO A 123 5.90 0.36 -15.19
CA PRO A 123 5.30 1.59 -15.69
C PRO A 123 5.49 2.73 -14.67
N SER A 124 5.78 3.93 -15.17
CA SER A 124 6.04 5.10 -14.32
C SER A 124 4.89 5.44 -13.37
N TRP A 125 3.64 5.24 -13.81
CA TRP A 125 2.45 5.43 -12.98
C TRP A 125 2.45 4.49 -11.78
N LEU A 126 2.88 3.24 -11.97
CA LEU A 126 2.93 2.25 -10.92
C LEU A 126 4.02 2.65 -9.93
N ASN A 127 5.22 2.97 -10.42
CA ASN A 127 6.34 3.42 -9.58
C ASN A 127 6.00 4.62 -8.69
N HIS A 128 5.28 5.63 -9.21
CA HIS A 128 4.89 6.80 -8.41
C HIS A 128 3.69 6.57 -7.49
N THR A 129 2.98 5.44 -7.63
CA THR A 129 1.83 5.07 -6.79
C THR A 129 2.25 4.23 -5.57
N MET A 130 3.42 3.58 -5.64
CA MET A 130 3.96 2.74 -4.55
C MET A 130 4.56 3.57 -3.42
#